data_AF-A0AAI9T960-F1
#
_entry.id   AF-A0AAI9T960-F1
#
_cell.length_a   1.000
_cell.length_b   1.000
_cell.length_c   1.000
_cell.angle_alpha   90.00
_cell.angle_beta   90.00
_cell.angle_gamma   90.00
#
_symmetry.space_group_name_H-M   'P 1'
#
loop_
_entity.id
_entity.type
_entity.pdbx_description
1 polymer ?
#
loop_
_entity_poly.entity_id
_entity_poly.type
_entity_poly.pdbx_seq_one_letter_code
_entity_poly.pdbx_strand_id
1 'polypeptide(L)'
;MEPNAIGCWRAHMNVLNSVIANSYSTALVLEDDADWDVNIKAQLREFARGLHSLKGDKKVSKQAPYGTDWDLLWIGGCSSGPHANETQFYAIPDDPTVPRVERRATWLGPLKSWKDVFPEDSTRFIYRAQEGCCTYGYAVTTRGAKKILTALAIDHIEAPVDNAMSELCGGLGDRERIECFAPFPNLIGTYRPAGPAYKDSDINSGDQSIHEEQAYNLVYSTRRNIHRLISGAETVFSQWGEESRWSPGEVNPKELVYPRGYHFH
;
A
#
# COMPACT_ATOMS: atom_id res chain seq x y z
N MET A 1 24.99 -6.10 -0.15
CA MET A 1 23.64 -6.64 -0.44
C MET A 1 23.78 -7.96 -1.15
N GLU A 2 22.90 -8.92 -0.85
CA GLU A 2 22.84 -10.22 -1.53
C GLU A 2 22.41 -10.07 -3.01
N PRO A 3 22.77 -11.02 -3.90
CA PRO A 3 22.44 -10.95 -5.33
C PRO A 3 20.95 -10.72 -5.63
N ASN A 4 20.06 -11.38 -4.87
CA ASN A 4 18.62 -11.26 -5.08
C ASN A 4 18.10 -9.87 -4.68
N ALA A 5 18.62 -9.29 -3.61
CA ALA A 5 18.32 -7.91 -3.21
C ALA A 5 18.82 -6.89 -4.26
N ILE A 6 19.98 -7.14 -4.88
CA ILE A 6 20.47 -6.33 -6.01
C ILE A 6 19.54 -6.47 -7.24
N GLY A 7 19.02 -7.67 -7.51
CA GLY A 7 18.04 -7.92 -8.57
C GLY A 7 16.77 -7.10 -8.38
N CYS A 8 16.18 -7.17 -7.19
CA CYS A 8 15.03 -6.35 -6.78
C CYS A 8 15.34 -4.85 -6.96
N TRP A 9 16.45 -4.36 -6.38
CA TRP A 9 16.88 -2.96 -6.51
C TRP A 9 16.93 -2.50 -7.97
N ARG A 10 17.61 -3.26 -8.84
CA ARG A 10 17.75 -2.92 -10.26
C ARG A 10 16.41 -2.90 -10.98
N ALA A 11 15.49 -3.80 -10.64
CA ALA A 11 14.15 -3.80 -11.23
C ALA A 11 13.42 -2.48 -10.97
N HIS A 12 13.40 -2.00 -9.71
CA HIS A 12 12.77 -0.73 -9.36
C HIS A 12 13.48 0.46 -10.04
N MET A 13 14.82 0.51 -10.05
CA MET A 13 15.55 1.59 -10.72
C MET A 13 15.26 1.62 -12.23
N ASN A 14 15.17 0.46 -12.88
CA ASN A 14 14.82 0.38 -14.31
C ASN A 14 13.40 0.89 -14.58
N VAL A 15 12.42 0.54 -13.73
CA VAL A 15 11.05 1.04 -13.84
C VAL A 15 11.02 2.56 -13.69
N LEU A 16 11.69 3.12 -12.67
CA LEU A 16 11.75 4.57 -12.47
C LEU A 16 12.44 5.29 -13.64
N ASN A 17 13.50 4.72 -14.18
CA ASN A 17 14.17 5.26 -15.37
C ASN A 17 13.23 5.24 -16.59
N SER A 18 12.43 4.18 -16.75
CA SER A 18 11.42 4.07 -17.81
C SER A 18 10.33 5.15 -17.71
N VAL A 19 9.88 5.49 -16.49
CA VAL A 19 8.93 6.60 -16.25
C VAL A 19 9.47 7.91 -16.81
N ILE A 20 10.75 8.19 -16.56
CA ILE A 20 11.41 9.41 -17.04
C ILE A 20 11.63 9.36 -18.55
N ALA A 21 12.20 8.27 -19.06
CA ALA A 21 12.55 8.11 -20.47
C ALA A 21 11.32 8.20 -21.39
N ASN A 22 10.18 7.66 -20.95
CA ASN A 22 8.93 7.72 -21.70
C ASN A 22 8.07 8.96 -21.37
N SER A 23 8.55 9.87 -20.53
CA SER A 23 7.83 11.09 -20.14
C SER A 23 6.43 10.84 -19.57
N TYR A 24 6.25 9.75 -18.81
CA TYR A 24 4.99 9.49 -18.11
C TYR A 24 4.84 10.44 -16.93
N SER A 25 3.68 11.10 -16.81
CA SER A 25 3.38 12.02 -15.71
C SER A 25 3.34 11.31 -14.36
N THR A 26 2.74 10.12 -14.33
CA THR A 26 2.68 9.21 -13.19
C THR A 26 2.78 7.76 -13.66
N ALA A 27 3.19 6.88 -12.76
CA ALA A 27 3.13 5.43 -12.96
C ALA A 27 2.68 4.74 -11.68
N LEU A 28 1.93 3.64 -11.83
CA LEU A 28 1.67 2.66 -10.79
C LEU A 28 2.59 1.46 -11.04
N VAL A 29 3.36 1.09 -10.03
CA VAL A 29 4.29 -0.05 -10.04
C VAL A 29 3.74 -1.10 -9.09
N LEU A 30 3.68 -2.35 -9.55
CA LEU A 30 3.21 -3.51 -8.79
C LEU A 30 4.26 -4.61 -8.90
N GLU A 31 4.52 -5.28 -7.78
CA GLU A 31 5.28 -6.54 -7.77
C GLU A 31 4.41 -7.68 -8.35
N ASP A 32 5.03 -8.75 -8.83
CA ASP A 32 4.33 -9.85 -9.50
C ASP A 32 3.53 -10.75 -8.53
N ASP A 33 3.92 -10.74 -7.27
CA ASP A 33 3.20 -11.37 -6.16
C ASP A 33 2.11 -10.47 -5.56
N ALA A 34 1.91 -9.25 -6.07
CA ALA A 34 0.92 -8.33 -5.55
C ALA A 34 -0.53 -8.86 -5.67
N ASP A 35 -1.37 -8.45 -4.73
CA ASP A 35 -2.81 -8.70 -4.71
C ASP A 35 -3.55 -7.52 -4.08
N TRP A 36 -4.84 -7.42 -4.35
CA TRP A 36 -5.69 -6.33 -3.86
C TRP A 36 -7.11 -6.81 -3.62
N ASP A 37 -7.86 -6.02 -2.85
CA ASP A 37 -9.28 -6.29 -2.61
C ASP A 37 -10.09 -6.09 -3.90
N VAL A 38 -11.11 -6.92 -4.16
CA VAL A 38 -11.96 -6.75 -5.36
C VAL A 38 -12.62 -5.37 -5.43
N ASN A 39 -12.70 -4.65 -4.31
CA ASN A 39 -13.22 -3.29 -4.17
C ASN A 39 -12.15 -2.19 -4.35
N ILE A 40 -10.97 -2.50 -4.89
CA ILE A 40 -9.82 -1.58 -5.02
C ILE A 40 -10.17 -0.23 -5.66
N LYS A 41 -11.12 -0.18 -6.59
CA LYS A 41 -11.57 1.08 -7.21
C LYS A 41 -12.24 2.01 -6.20
N ALA A 42 -13.04 1.47 -5.29
CA ALA A 42 -13.70 2.25 -4.25
C ALA A 42 -12.68 2.71 -3.20
N GLN A 43 -11.77 1.81 -2.80
CA GLN A 43 -10.64 2.11 -1.91
C GLN A 43 -9.78 3.24 -2.47
N LEU A 44 -9.32 3.14 -3.73
CA LEU A 44 -8.47 4.14 -4.36
C LEU A 44 -9.19 5.48 -4.56
N ARG A 45 -10.49 5.47 -4.84
CA ARG A 45 -11.30 6.71 -4.87
C ARG A 45 -11.32 7.41 -3.52
N GLU A 46 -11.43 6.66 -2.43
CA GLU A 46 -11.39 7.25 -1.08
C GLU A 46 -9.97 7.65 -0.68
N PHE A 47 -8.96 6.89 -1.10
CA PHE A 47 -7.55 7.26 -0.97
C PHE A 47 -7.25 8.62 -1.61
N ALA A 48 -7.72 8.83 -2.83
CA ALA A 48 -7.62 10.11 -3.53
C ALA A 48 -8.25 11.27 -2.74
N ARG A 49 -9.42 11.04 -2.14
CA ARG A 49 -10.11 12.05 -1.31
C ARG A 49 -9.30 12.39 -0.06
N GLY A 50 -8.76 11.38 0.62
CA GLY A 50 -7.88 11.58 1.77
C GLY A 50 -6.62 12.35 1.41
N LEU A 51 -5.98 12.00 0.30
CA LEU A 51 -4.81 12.70 -0.23
C LEU A 51 -5.09 14.19 -0.47
N HIS A 52 -6.15 14.51 -1.20
CA HIS A 52 -6.53 15.90 -1.46
C HIS A 52 -6.91 16.67 -0.19
N SER A 53 -7.54 15.98 0.77
CA SER A 53 -7.89 16.58 2.06
C SER A 53 -6.66 16.95 2.88
N LEU A 54 -5.67 16.05 2.99
CA LEU A 54 -4.42 16.28 3.71
C LEU A 54 -3.58 17.39 3.07
N LYS A 55 -3.64 17.52 1.75
CA LYS A 55 -2.94 18.56 0.99
C LYS A 55 -3.67 19.91 1.00
N GLY A 56 -4.92 19.95 1.46
CA GLY A 56 -5.74 21.17 1.45
C GLY A 56 -6.19 21.61 0.05
N ASP A 57 -6.32 20.67 -0.88
CA ASP A 57 -6.66 20.97 -2.28
C ASP A 57 -8.10 21.46 -2.42
N LYS A 58 -8.28 22.66 -2.97
CA LYS A 58 -9.60 23.27 -3.19
C LYS A 58 -10.26 22.81 -4.48
N LYS A 59 -9.48 22.34 -5.46
CA LYS A 59 -9.95 21.91 -6.78
C LYS A 59 -9.21 20.65 -7.20
N VAL A 60 -9.98 19.58 -7.43
CA VAL A 60 -9.45 18.30 -7.89
C VAL A 60 -9.63 18.17 -9.41
N SER A 61 -8.55 17.88 -10.11
CA SER A 61 -8.58 17.62 -11.55
C SER A 61 -9.19 16.25 -11.82
N LYS A 62 -10.12 16.16 -12.79
CA LYS A 62 -10.65 14.86 -13.24
C LYS A 62 -9.61 14.04 -14.01
N GLN A 63 -8.65 14.71 -14.64
CA GLN A 63 -7.56 14.08 -15.40
C GLN A 63 -6.45 13.56 -14.47
N ALA A 64 -6.28 14.16 -13.30
CA ALA A 64 -5.32 13.76 -12.28
C ALA A 64 -6.04 13.62 -10.93
N PRO A 65 -6.85 12.55 -10.74
CA PRO A 65 -7.70 12.38 -9.57
C PRO A 65 -6.93 12.16 -8.26
N TYR A 66 -5.62 11.95 -8.31
CA TYR A 66 -4.73 11.86 -7.14
C TYR A 66 -3.81 13.08 -7.04
N GLY A 67 -3.95 14.09 -7.90
CA GLY A 67 -2.96 15.15 -8.07
C GLY A 67 -1.65 14.67 -8.72
N THR A 68 -0.71 15.59 -8.90
CA THR A 68 0.64 15.34 -9.47
C THR A 68 1.75 16.00 -8.64
N ASP A 69 1.41 16.44 -7.44
CA ASP A 69 2.22 17.27 -6.56
C ASP A 69 2.66 16.49 -5.30
N TRP A 70 2.54 15.17 -5.33
CA TRP A 70 3.21 14.20 -4.45
C TRP A 70 4.42 13.57 -5.20
N ASP A 71 5.33 12.93 -4.48
CA ASP A 71 6.48 12.23 -5.07
C ASP A 71 6.25 10.73 -5.12
N LEU A 72 5.74 10.14 -4.03
CA LEU A 72 5.44 8.71 -3.93
C LEU A 72 4.13 8.44 -3.16
N LEU A 73 3.31 7.52 -3.66
CA LEU A 73 2.16 6.98 -2.95
C LEU A 73 2.44 5.52 -2.60
N TRP A 74 2.68 5.23 -1.32
CA TRP A 74 3.03 3.90 -0.82
C TRP A 74 1.76 3.08 -0.56
N ILE A 75 1.02 2.74 -1.62
CA ILE A 75 -0.33 2.15 -1.51
C ILE A 75 -0.32 0.65 -1.15
N GLY A 76 0.83 0.00 -1.26
CA GLY A 76 1.04 -1.42 -1.03
C GLY A 76 2.41 -1.72 -0.43
N GLY A 77 2.42 -2.44 0.68
CA GLY A 77 3.63 -2.80 1.41
C GLY A 77 3.32 -3.68 2.62
N CYS A 78 4.35 -3.96 3.42
CA CYS A 78 4.24 -4.69 4.67
C CYS A 78 3.71 -3.80 5.78
N SER A 79 4.24 -2.57 5.88
CA SER A 79 3.81 -1.59 6.87
C SER A 79 4.23 -0.18 6.46
N SER A 80 3.55 0.82 7.01
CA SER A 80 3.88 2.23 6.85
C SER A 80 3.63 2.96 8.18
N GLY A 81 4.29 4.10 8.35
CA GLY A 81 4.19 4.89 9.58
C GLY A 81 4.24 6.39 9.32
N PRO A 82 3.45 7.20 10.04
CA PRO A 82 3.57 8.65 10.03
C PRO A 82 4.74 9.11 10.91
N HIS A 83 5.05 10.40 10.88
CA HIS A 83 5.97 10.99 11.86
C HIS A 83 5.38 10.93 13.27
N ALA A 84 6.22 10.74 14.29
CA ALA A 84 5.80 10.60 15.69
C ALA A 84 4.96 11.79 16.21
N ASN A 85 5.19 12.98 15.63
CA ASN A 85 4.47 14.23 15.90
C ASN A 85 3.47 14.60 14.79
N GLU A 86 3.12 13.68 13.89
CA GLU A 86 2.09 13.94 12.88
C GLU A 86 0.74 14.11 13.56
N THR A 87 0.04 15.18 13.21
CA THR A 87 -1.30 15.45 13.75
C THR A 87 -2.36 15.35 12.66
N GLN A 88 -1.96 15.45 11.39
CA GLN A 88 -2.87 15.41 10.25
C GLN A 88 -3.04 13.99 9.75
N PHE A 89 -4.28 13.50 9.74
CA PHE A 89 -4.61 12.21 9.14
C PHE A 89 -6.04 12.20 8.61
N TYR A 90 -6.32 11.32 7.65
CA TYR A 90 -7.66 11.09 7.15
C TYR A 90 -8.11 9.69 7.57
N ALA A 91 -9.16 9.60 8.37
CA ALA A 91 -9.69 8.34 8.88
C ALA A 91 -10.94 7.93 8.11
N ILE A 92 -11.00 6.67 7.71
CA ILE A 92 -12.11 6.02 7.04
C ILE A 92 -12.61 4.92 7.99
N PRO A 93 -13.52 5.24 8.92
CA PRO A 93 -14.08 4.25 9.84
C PRO A 93 -15.02 3.29 9.11
N ASP A 94 -15.26 2.13 9.73
CA ASP A 94 -16.22 1.12 9.29
C ASP A 94 -15.94 0.59 7.87
N ASP A 95 -14.68 0.58 7.45
CA ASP A 95 -14.24 0.05 6.17
C ASP A 95 -14.35 -1.48 6.16
N PRO A 96 -15.24 -2.07 5.34
CA PRO A 96 -15.45 -3.51 5.29
C PRO A 96 -14.26 -4.30 4.71
N THR A 97 -13.28 -3.60 4.14
CA THR A 97 -12.09 -4.18 3.51
C THR A 97 -10.84 -4.07 4.40
N VAL A 98 -11.00 -3.59 5.62
CA VAL A 98 -9.92 -3.57 6.62
C VAL A 98 -9.92 -4.91 7.35
N PRO A 99 -8.82 -5.70 7.28
CA PRO A 99 -8.74 -6.90 8.09
C PRO A 99 -8.63 -6.51 9.56
N ARG A 100 -9.18 -7.34 10.45
CA ARG A 100 -9.03 -7.17 11.90
C ARG A 100 -7.56 -7.11 12.31
N VAL A 101 -7.26 -6.45 13.43
CA VAL A 101 -5.87 -6.25 13.88
C VAL A 101 -5.12 -7.57 14.03
N GLU A 102 -5.79 -8.63 14.51
CA GLU A 102 -5.16 -9.96 14.71
C GLU A 102 -4.83 -10.70 13.40
N ARG A 103 -5.39 -10.25 12.27
CA ARG A 103 -5.13 -10.80 10.93
C ARG A 103 -4.09 -10.00 10.14
N ARG A 104 -3.58 -8.91 10.72
CA ARG A 104 -2.56 -8.07 10.09
C ARG A 104 -1.16 -8.60 10.38
N ALA A 105 -0.33 -8.66 9.35
CA ALA A 105 1.09 -8.95 9.49
C ALA A 105 1.89 -7.65 9.36
N THR A 106 1.61 -6.69 10.23
CA THR A 106 2.18 -5.32 10.20
C THR A 106 2.81 -4.97 11.55
N TRP A 107 3.96 -4.30 11.55
CA TRP A 107 4.65 -3.87 12.78
C TRP A 107 4.68 -2.35 13.00
N LEU A 108 4.59 -1.55 11.93
CA LEU A 108 4.26 -0.12 11.99
C LEU A 108 2.76 0.09 11.75
N GLY A 109 2.29 1.32 11.96
CA GLY A 109 0.92 1.73 11.70
C GLY A 109 0.64 3.15 12.18
N PRO A 110 -0.63 3.55 12.33
CA PRO A 110 -0.99 4.88 12.81
C PRO A 110 -0.55 5.06 14.28
N LEU A 111 -0.47 6.33 14.70
CA LEU A 111 -0.10 6.68 16.07
C LEU A 111 -1.13 6.14 17.06
N LYS A 112 -0.66 5.75 18.25
CA LYS A 112 -1.53 5.26 19.34
C LYS A 112 -2.67 6.24 19.64
N SER A 113 -2.39 7.54 19.65
CA SER A 113 -3.39 8.59 19.87
C SER A 113 -4.51 8.58 18.83
N TRP A 114 -4.25 8.18 17.58
CA TRP A 114 -5.28 8.04 16.56
C TRP A 114 -6.15 6.81 16.82
N LYS A 115 -5.56 5.73 17.32
CA LYS A 115 -6.26 4.48 17.70
C LYS A 115 -7.21 4.68 18.88
N ASP A 116 -6.84 5.59 19.80
CA ASP A 116 -7.67 5.95 20.95
C ASP A 116 -8.96 6.68 20.52
N VAL A 117 -8.93 7.38 19.38
CA VAL A 117 -10.11 8.06 18.79
C VAL A 117 -10.86 7.13 17.83
N PHE A 118 -10.13 6.34 17.04
CA PHE A 118 -10.67 5.45 16.02
C PHE A 118 -10.18 4.02 16.24
N PRO A 119 -11.06 3.09 16.63
CA PRO A 119 -10.70 1.69 16.72
C PRO A 119 -10.14 1.18 15.38
N GLU A 120 -8.95 0.59 15.43
CA GLU A 120 -8.28 0.14 14.21
C GLU A 120 -9.02 -1.00 13.50
N ASP A 121 -9.83 -1.80 14.20
CA ASP A 121 -10.44 -3.02 13.67
C ASP A 121 -11.28 -2.84 12.40
N SER A 122 -11.72 -1.62 12.11
CA SER A 122 -12.41 -1.28 10.85
C SER A 122 -11.97 0.06 10.27
N THR A 123 -10.96 0.72 10.85
CA THR A 123 -10.56 2.05 10.39
C THR A 123 -9.35 1.94 9.47
N ARG A 124 -9.48 2.53 8.28
CA ARG A 124 -8.33 2.82 7.41
C ARG A 124 -7.89 4.26 7.58
N PHE A 125 -6.62 4.48 7.81
CA PHE A 125 -6.00 5.78 7.91
C PHE A 125 -5.26 6.12 6.62
N ILE A 126 -5.17 7.39 6.29
CA ILE A 126 -4.29 7.93 5.25
C ILE A 126 -3.53 9.08 5.89
N TYR A 127 -2.23 9.14 5.64
CA TYR A 127 -1.35 10.13 6.25
C TYR A 127 -0.12 10.36 5.38
N ARG A 128 0.64 11.41 5.70
CA ARG A 128 1.97 11.61 5.13
C ARG A 128 2.91 10.57 5.72
N ALA A 129 3.46 9.71 4.86
CA ALA A 129 4.34 8.65 5.30
C ALA A 129 5.72 9.22 5.64
N GLN A 130 6.22 8.89 6.83
CA GLN A 130 7.65 9.01 7.14
C GLN A 130 8.37 7.69 6.84
N GLU A 131 7.69 6.57 7.07
CA GLU A 131 8.27 5.24 6.94
C GLU A 131 7.41 4.33 6.08
N GLY A 132 8.06 3.43 5.35
CA GLY A 132 7.44 2.39 4.55
C GLY A 132 8.33 1.14 4.49
N CYS A 133 7.73 -0.04 4.33
CA CYS A 133 8.47 -1.28 4.12
C CYS A 133 7.73 -2.17 3.12
N CYS A 134 8.49 -2.88 2.30
CA CYS A 134 8.06 -3.64 1.13
C CYS A 134 7.41 -2.74 0.05
N THR A 135 7.49 -3.16 -1.21
CA THR A 135 7.09 -2.34 -2.36
C THR A 135 6.04 -3.03 -3.24
N TYR A 136 5.21 -3.91 -2.65
CA TYR A 136 4.14 -4.65 -3.33
C TYR A 136 3.33 -3.79 -4.30
N GLY A 137 3.07 -2.53 -3.95
CA GLY A 137 2.60 -1.55 -4.91
C GLY A 137 2.86 -0.11 -4.49
N TYR A 138 3.36 0.71 -5.40
CA TYR A 138 3.49 2.15 -5.18
C TYR A 138 3.23 2.93 -6.46
N ALA A 139 2.75 4.16 -6.31
CA ALA A 139 2.69 5.10 -7.42
C ALA A 139 3.79 6.15 -7.30
N VAL A 140 4.25 6.67 -8.42
CA VAL A 140 5.34 7.66 -8.50
C VAL A 140 4.99 8.73 -9.55
N THR A 141 5.28 10.01 -9.28
CA THR A 141 5.25 11.06 -10.32
C THR A 141 6.58 11.10 -11.08
N THR A 142 6.64 11.70 -12.28
CA THR A 142 7.95 11.90 -12.95
C THR A 142 8.94 12.66 -12.06
N ARG A 143 8.44 13.60 -11.25
CA ARG A 143 9.23 14.37 -10.29
C ARG A 143 9.77 13.45 -9.18
N GLY A 144 8.90 12.63 -8.58
CA GLY A 144 9.30 11.64 -7.58
C GLY A 144 10.31 10.63 -8.14
N ALA A 145 10.09 10.13 -9.35
CA ALA A 145 11.00 9.19 -10.00
C ALA A 145 12.40 9.77 -10.20
N LYS A 146 12.51 11.04 -10.59
CA LYS A 146 13.79 11.76 -10.68
C LYS A 146 14.47 11.86 -9.32
N LYS A 147 13.75 12.29 -8.28
CA LYS A 147 14.31 12.41 -6.93
C LYS A 147 14.83 11.07 -6.41
N ILE A 148 14.02 10.01 -6.54
CA ILE A 148 14.38 8.66 -6.10
C ILE A 148 15.58 8.14 -6.90
N LEU A 149 15.60 8.28 -8.22
CA LEU A 149 16.74 7.83 -9.03
C LEU A 149 18.03 8.60 -8.71
N THR A 150 17.97 9.91 -8.50
CA THR A 150 19.16 10.67 -8.10
C THR A 150 19.70 10.11 -6.78
N ALA A 151 18.84 10.01 -5.76
CA ALA A 151 19.26 9.56 -4.44
C ALA A 151 19.73 8.10 -4.39
N LEU A 152 19.12 7.21 -5.18
CA LEU A 152 19.33 5.77 -5.07
C LEU A 152 20.26 5.23 -6.17
N ALA A 153 20.35 5.85 -7.34
CA ALA A 153 21.24 5.38 -8.41
C ALA A 153 22.53 6.18 -8.54
N ILE A 154 22.57 7.41 -8.03
CA ILE A 154 23.73 8.32 -8.18
C ILE A 154 24.47 8.50 -6.86
N ASP A 155 23.74 8.84 -5.79
CA ASP A 155 24.39 9.24 -4.53
C ASP A 155 25.04 8.03 -3.82
N HIS A 156 24.25 7.07 -3.33
CA HIS A 156 24.78 5.82 -2.76
C HIS A 156 23.69 4.75 -2.57
N ILE A 157 24.12 3.49 -2.61
CA ILE A 157 23.30 2.29 -2.42
C ILE A 157 23.72 1.63 -1.10
N GLU A 158 23.01 1.92 -0.02
CA GLU A 158 23.41 1.46 1.34
C GLU A 158 22.38 0.58 2.05
N ALA A 159 21.20 0.41 1.46
CA ALA A 159 20.09 -0.33 2.05
C ALA A 159 19.31 -1.13 0.99
N PRO A 160 18.44 -2.07 1.37
CA PRO A 160 17.37 -2.58 0.52
C PRO A 160 16.50 -1.43 -0.06
N VAL A 161 15.88 -1.66 -1.21
CA VAL A 161 15.22 -0.59 -2.00
C VAL A 161 14.07 0.07 -1.24
N ASP A 162 13.29 -0.70 -0.51
CA ASP A 162 12.19 -0.22 0.31
C ASP A 162 12.71 0.65 1.46
N ASN A 163 13.73 0.19 2.19
CA ASN A 163 14.35 0.97 3.26
C ASN A 163 14.92 2.29 2.74
N ALA A 164 15.61 2.27 1.60
CA ALA A 164 16.19 3.48 1.02
C ALA A 164 15.11 4.46 0.52
N MET A 165 13.99 3.96 -0.02
CA MET A 165 12.82 4.79 -0.36
C MET A 165 12.12 5.33 0.89
N SER A 166 12.08 4.55 1.98
CA SER A 166 11.54 4.97 3.28
C SER A 166 12.36 6.11 3.89
N GLU A 167 13.70 6.03 3.83
CA GLU A 167 14.59 7.12 4.26
C GLU A 167 14.33 8.43 3.51
N LEU A 168 14.04 8.37 2.20
CA LEU A 168 13.63 9.53 1.42
C LEU A 168 12.29 10.11 1.89
N CYS A 169 11.30 9.26 2.20
CA CYS A 169 10.01 9.72 2.73
C CYS A 169 10.18 10.45 4.07
N GLY A 170 11.09 9.95 4.92
CA GLY A 170 11.37 10.55 6.21
C GLY A 170 12.37 11.69 6.20
N GLY A 171 13.19 11.83 5.16
CA GLY A 171 14.32 12.74 5.14
C GLY A 171 15.38 12.36 6.19
N LEU A 172 15.69 11.07 6.27
CA LEU A 172 16.65 10.53 7.24
C LEU A 172 18.08 10.57 6.67
N GLY A 173 19.07 10.77 7.54
CA GLY A 173 20.48 10.86 7.14
C GLY A 173 20.77 12.14 6.35
N ASP A 174 21.43 11.99 5.20
CA ASP A 174 21.74 13.06 4.25
C ASP A 174 20.72 13.15 3.10
N ARG A 175 19.69 12.29 3.09
CA ARG A 175 18.71 12.21 2.01
C ARG A 175 17.68 13.34 2.08
N GLU A 176 17.44 14.00 0.94
CA GLU A 176 16.39 15.02 0.82
C GLU A 176 15.00 14.39 1.02
N ARG A 177 14.20 15.00 1.89
CA ARG A 177 12.83 14.55 2.15
C ARG A 177 11.94 14.71 0.92
N ILE A 178 11.25 13.65 0.53
CA ILE A 178 10.26 13.65 -0.56
C ILE A 178 8.82 13.58 -0.04
N GLU A 179 7.87 13.93 -0.90
CA GLU A 179 6.45 13.94 -0.55
C GLU A 179 5.81 12.55 -0.67
N CYS A 180 5.77 11.80 0.43
CA CYS A 180 5.18 10.47 0.51
C CYS A 180 3.83 10.43 1.25
N PHE A 181 2.87 9.65 0.74
CA PHE A 181 1.60 9.36 1.41
C PHE A 181 1.32 7.86 1.40
N ALA A 182 0.76 7.34 2.49
CA ALA A 182 0.42 5.93 2.61
C ALA A 182 -0.95 5.74 3.28
N PRO A 183 -1.69 4.69 2.90
CA PRO A 183 -2.79 4.17 3.69
C PRO A 183 -2.28 3.20 4.77
N PHE A 184 -3.04 3.04 5.85
CA PHE A 184 -2.89 1.93 6.78
C PHE A 184 -4.24 1.41 7.27
N PRO A 185 -4.53 0.10 7.18
CA PRO A 185 -3.72 -0.92 6.50
C PRO A 185 -3.53 -0.60 5.00
N ASN A 186 -2.57 -1.28 4.36
CA ASN A 186 -2.30 -1.07 2.94
C ASN A 186 -3.49 -1.50 2.06
N LEU A 187 -3.58 -0.93 0.85
CA LEU A 187 -4.60 -1.27 -0.14
C LEU A 187 -4.20 -2.48 -0.99
N ILE A 188 -2.89 -2.64 -1.17
CA ILE A 188 -2.26 -3.71 -1.92
C ILE A 188 -1.38 -4.51 -0.96
N GLY A 189 -1.51 -5.84 -1.01
CA GLY A 189 -0.71 -6.79 -0.25
C GLY A 189 0.06 -7.71 -1.17
N THR A 190 0.75 -8.70 -0.58
CA THR A 190 1.33 -9.84 -1.31
C THR A 190 0.38 -11.04 -1.22
N TYR A 191 0.34 -11.84 -2.28
CA TYR A 191 -0.32 -13.14 -2.30
C TYR A 191 0.72 -14.24 -2.33
N ARG A 192 0.53 -15.21 -1.43
CA ARG A 192 1.34 -16.42 -1.35
C ARG A 192 0.47 -17.64 -1.66
N PRO A 193 0.84 -18.46 -2.65
CA PRO A 193 0.12 -19.70 -2.94
C PRO A 193 0.31 -20.72 -1.81
N ALA A 194 -0.59 -21.69 -1.72
CA ALA A 194 -0.40 -22.83 -0.81
C ALA A 194 0.87 -23.60 -1.20
N GLY A 195 1.70 -23.95 -0.21
CA GLY A 195 2.95 -24.65 -0.47
C GLY A 195 4.03 -24.41 0.58
N PRO A 196 5.29 -24.78 0.24
CA PRO A 196 6.43 -24.58 1.13
C PRO A 196 6.84 -23.11 1.24
N ALA A 197 7.04 -22.63 2.47
CA ALA A 197 7.36 -21.23 2.78
C ALA A 197 8.67 -20.73 2.13
N TYR A 198 9.63 -21.60 1.81
CA TYR A 198 10.85 -21.20 1.09
C TYR A 198 10.59 -20.65 -0.31
N LYS A 199 9.38 -20.83 -0.86
CA LYS A 199 8.98 -20.26 -2.16
C LYS A 199 8.31 -18.89 -2.05
N ASP A 200 8.15 -18.37 -0.84
CA ASP A 200 7.39 -17.14 -0.59
C ASP A 200 8.11 -15.86 -0.99
N SER A 201 9.43 -15.91 -1.14
CA SER A 201 10.25 -14.73 -1.42
C SER A 201 11.53 -15.11 -2.12
N ASP A 202 11.86 -14.36 -3.18
CA ASP A 202 13.14 -14.49 -3.85
C ASP A 202 14.29 -13.81 -3.08
N ILE A 203 13.98 -12.93 -2.12
CA ILE A 203 15.00 -12.18 -1.36
C ILE A 203 15.21 -12.69 0.08
N ASN A 204 14.23 -13.42 0.63
CA ASN A 204 14.32 -14.03 1.96
C ASN A 204 14.19 -15.55 1.87
N SER A 205 15.01 -16.28 2.64
CA SER A 205 14.88 -17.74 2.72
C SER A 205 13.78 -18.11 3.73
N GLY A 206 12.65 -18.59 3.25
CA GLY A 206 11.68 -19.32 4.08
C GLY A 206 12.18 -20.74 4.40
N ASP A 207 11.40 -21.50 5.17
CA ASP A 207 11.72 -22.88 5.55
C ASP A 207 10.89 -23.91 4.76
N GLN A 208 10.96 -25.19 5.16
CA GLN A 208 10.17 -26.26 4.54
C GLN A 208 8.74 -26.37 5.11
N SER A 209 8.31 -25.47 6.00
CA SER A 209 6.94 -25.49 6.50
C SER A 209 5.95 -25.29 5.37
N ILE A 210 4.85 -26.03 5.42
CA ILE A 210 3.78 -25.94 4.42
C ILE A 210 2.66 -25.10 5.03
N HIS A 211 2.19 -24.12 4.27
CA HIS A 211 1.06 -23.28 4.64
C HIS A 211 0.00 -23.26 3.52
N GLU A 212 -1.21 -22.86 3.90
CA GLU A 212 -2.30 -22.58 2.97
C GLU A 212 -2.05 -21.29 2.19
N GLU A 213 -2.80 -21.07 1.11
CA GLU A 213 -2.73 -19.80 0.39
C GLU A 213 -3.16 -18.62 1.28
N GLN A 214 -2.48 -17.49 1.14
CA GLN A 214 -2.76 -16.29 1.94
C GLN A 214 -2.55 -15.02 1.14
N ALA A 215 -3.52 -14.11 1.24
CA ALA A 215 -3.39 -12.75 0.74
C ALA A 215 -3.17 -11.80 1.92
N TYR A 216 -1.97 -11.29 2.10
CA TYR A 216 -1.61 -10.54 3.31
C TYR A 216 -2.33 -9.19 3.38
N ASN A 217 -2.85 -8.87 4.57
CA ASN A 217 -3.53 -7.60 4.88
C ASN A 217 -4.79 -7.29 4.02
N LEU A 218 -5.40 -8.31 3.41
CA LEU A 218 -6.61 -8.17 2.59
C LEU A 218 -7.81 -8.89 3.22
N VAL A 219 -9.03 -8.56 2.79
CA VAL A 219 -10.27 -9.26 3.19
C VAL A 219 -10.83 -10.03 2.01
N TYR A 220 -11.20 -9.34 0.92
CA TYR A 220 -11.75 -9.94 -0.29
C TYR A 220 -10.69 -9.98 -1.39
N SER A 221 -9.68 -10.83 -1.22
CA SER A 221 -8.58 -11.00 -2.17
C SER A 221 -9.09 -11.26 -3.59
N THR A 222 -8.55 -10.52 -4.57
CA THR A 222 -8.86 -10.71 -5.98
C THR A 222 -8.31 -12.05 -6.46
N ARG A 223 -7.08 -12.41 -6.10
CA ARG A 223 -6.49 -13.70 -6.50
C ARG A 223 -7.25 -14.89 -5.93
N ARG A 224 -7.64 -14.88 -4.66
CA ARG A 224 -8.45 -15.96 -4.04
C ARG A 224 -9.86 -16.06 -4.64
N ASN A 225 -10.42 -14.95 -5.12
CA ASN A 225 -11.73 -14.91 -5.77
C ASN A 225 -11.67 -15.00 -7.31
N ILE A 226 -10.50 -15.20 -7.92
CA ILE A 226 -10.31 -15.02 -9.37
C ILE A 226 -11.21 -15.94 -10.20
N HIS A 227 -11.39 -17.19 -9.78
CA HIS A 227 -12.25 -18.15 -10.49
C HIS A 227 -13.73 -17.73 -10.43
N ARG A 228 -14.18 -17.17 -9.31
CA ARG A 228 -15.55 -16.65 -9.15
C ARG A 228 -15.79 -15.43 -10.04
N LEU A 229 -14.81 -14.51 -10.07
CA LEU A 229 -14.87 -13.31 -10.89
C LEU A 229 -14.91 -13.67 -12.38
N ILE A 230 -14.08 -14.60 -12.83
CA ILE A 230 -14.03 -15.05 -14.24
C ILE A 230 -15.30 -15.82 -14.62
N SER A 231 -15.88 -16.61 -13.71
CA SER A 231 -17.13 -17.33 -13.96
C SER A 231 -18.37 -16.45 -13.91
N GLY A 232 -18.23 -15.15 -13.63
CA GLY A 232 -19.35 -14.22 -13.51
C GLY A 232 -20.21 -14.42 -12.26
N ALA A 233 -19.66 -15.02 -11.20
CA ALA A 233 -20.37 -15.12 -9.93
C ALA A 233 -20.67 -13.72 -9.37
N GLU A 234 -21.83 -13.56 -8.74
CA GLU A 234 -22.26 -12.26 -8.22
C GLU A 234 -21.56 -11.89 -6.91
N THR A 235 -21.10 -12.88 -6.16
CA THR A 235 -20.53 -12.72 -4.82
C THR A 235 -19.07 -13.19 -4.74
N VAL A 236 -18.35 -12.63 -3.78
CA VAL A 236 -16.98 -12.99 -3.41
C VAL A 236 -16.92 -13.38 -1.94
N PHE A 237 -15.93 -14.18 -1.58
CA PHE A 237 -15.70 -14.61 -0.21
C PHE A 237 -14.61 -13.79 0.47
N SER A 238 -14.86 -13.46 1.74
CA SER A 238 -13.84 -13.05 2.68
C SER A 238 -12.89 -14.21 2.91
N GLN A 239 -11.60 -13.93 2.86
CA GLN A 239 -10.55 -14.90 3.13
C GLN A 239 -10.54 -15.36 4.60
N TRP A 240 -11.21 -14.59 5.49
CA TRP A 240 -11.30 -14.81 6.93
C TRP A 240 -12.69 -15.30 7.38
N GLY A 241 -13.63 -15.54 6.46
CA GLY A 241 -15.02 -15.89 6.81
C GLY A 241 -15.75 -14.79 7.59
N GLU A 242 -16.71 -15.20 8.43
CA GLU A 242 -17.57 -14.33 9.28
C GLU A 242 -16.87 -13.99 10.62
N GLU A 243 -15.72 -13.32 10.56
CA GLU A 243 -14.93 -12.97 11.76
C GLU A 243 -15.10 -11.53 12.26
N SER A 244 -15.75 -10.67 11.48
CA SER A 244 -15.90 -9.25 11.75
C SER A 244 -17.31 -8.78 11.41
N ARG A 245 -17.92 -7.99 12.30
CA ARG A 245 -19.23 -7.36 12.03
C ARG A 245 -19.21 -6.37 10.86
N TRP A 246 -18.02 -5.97 10.44
CA TRP A 246 -17.78 -5.01 9.38
C TRP A 246 -17.48 -5.69 8.04
N SER A 247 -17.00 -6.93 8.08
CA SER A 247 -16.54 -7.67 6.92
C SER A 247 -17.29 -9.00 6.83
N PRO A 248 -18.46 -9.03 6.17
CA PRO A 248 -19.22 -10.26 5.98
C PRO A 248 -18.39 -11.36 5.29
N GLY A 249 -18.74 -12.61 5.56
CA GLY A 249 -18.05 -13.77 4.98
C GLY A 249 -18.20 -13.88 3.46
N GLU A 250 -19.31 -13.36 2.94
CA GLU A 250 -19.64 -13.32 1.52
C GLU A 250 -20.32 -11.99 1.20
N VAL A 251 -19.91 -11.33 0.12
CA VAL A 251 -20.48 -10.04 -0.31
C VAL A 251 -20.67 -9.99 -1.82
N ASN A 252 -21.66 -9.23 -2.28
CA ASN A 252 -21.73 -8.77 -3.66
C ASN A 252 -20.90 -7.46 -3.78
N PRO A 253 -19.76 -7.43 -4.49
CA PRO A 253 -18.93 -6.23 -4.61
C PRO A 253 -19.67 -5.02 -5.21
N LYS A 254 -20.76 -5.25 -5.97
CA LYS A 254 -21.57 -4.17 -6.55
C LYS A 254 -22.47 -3.49 -5.52
N GLU A 255 -22.78 -4.18 -4.43
CA GLU A 255 -23.66 -3.71 -3.35
C GLU A 255 -22.86 -3.24 -2.13
N LEU A 256 -21.57 -3.60 -2.05
CA LEU A 256 -20.70 -3.19 -0.95
C LEU A 256 -20.51 -1.66 -0.96
N VAL A 257 -20.93 -1.02 0.13
CA VAL A 257 -20.77 0.42 0.31
C VAL A 257 -19.43 0.68 0.98
N TYR A 258 -18.53 1.34 0.26
CA TYR A 258 -17.28 1.83 0.83
C TYR A 258 -17.51 3.17 1.56
N PRO A 259 -17.18 3.27 2.87
CA PRO A 259 -17.50 4.44 3.67
C PRO A 259 -16.69 5.68 3.27
N ARG A 260 -17.22 6.85 3.66
CA ARG A 260 -16.54 8.14 3.49
C ARG A 260 -15.68 8.41 4.71
N GLY A 261 -14.44 8.84 4.49
CA GLY A 261 -13.56 9.28 5.57
C GLY A 261 -13.65 10.77 5.90
N TYR A 262 -12.86 11.19 6.89
CA TYR A 262 -12.83 12.53 7.44
C TYR A 262 -11.40 12.94 7.77
N HIS A 263 -11.12 14.24 7.65
CA HIS A 263 -9.83 14.83 8.02
C HIS A 263 -9.79 15.18 9.50
N PHE A 264 -8.68 14.85 10.15
CA PHE A 264 -8.37 15.19 11.53
C PHE A 264 -7.09 16.02 11.60
N HIS A 265 -7.05 16.89 12.60
CA HIS A 265 -5.99 17.86 12.84
C HIS A 265 -5.34 17.68 14.21
#